data_AF-A0A529MGY0-F1
#
_entry.id   AF-A0A529MGY0-F1
#
_cell.length_a   1.000
_cell.length_b   1.000
_cell.length_c   1.000
_cell.angle_alpha   90.00
_cell.angle_beta   90.00
_cell.angle_gamma   90.00
#
_symmetry.space_group_name_H-M   'P 1'
#
loop_
_entity.id
_entity.type
_entity.pdbx_description
1 polymer ?
#
loop_
_entity_poly.entity_id
_entity_poly.type
_entity_poly.pdbx_seq_one_letter_code
_entity_poly.pdbx_strand_id
1 'polypeptide(L)'
;DRMPMLARAEAEGRIRGDITIVPWANPIGRAQYHFGEHQGRFHLGTRNNFNRGFPLLAAPDASLLPDTRLGTPDQRLKIRLLQLSLGHNIVLDLHCDDEGLPYL
;
A
#
# COMPACT_ATOMS: atom_id res chain seq x y z
N ASP A 1 18.92 -1.14 13.99
CA ASP A 1 17.45 -1.17 13.87
C ASP A 1 17.00 -0.71 12.50
N ARG A 2 15.96 -1.31 11.91
CA ARG A 2 15.51 -0.96 10.54
C ARG A 2 14.79 0.41 10.47
N MET A 3 14.38 0.99 11.60
CA MET A 3 13.67 2.27 11.67
C MET A 3 14.07 3.08 12.93
N PRO A 4 15.28 3.67 12.96
CA PRO A 4 15.85 4.26 14.17
C PRO A 4 15.05 5.44 14.75
N MET A 5 14.39 6.23 13.90
CA MET A 5 13.56 7.36 14.35
C MET A 5 12.29 6.91 15.06
N LEU A 6 11.68 5.79 14.62
CA LEU A 6 10.50 5.23 15.29
C LEU A 6 10.87 4.55 16.60
N ALA A 7 11.95 3.76 16.61
CA ALA A 7 12.46 3.15 17.84
C ALA A 7 12.79 4.22 18.89
N ARG A 8 13.40 5.34 18.48
CA ARG A 8 13.63 6.49 19.36
C ARG A 8 12.33 7.12 19.86
N ALA A 9 11.35 7.32 18.99
CA ALA A 9 10.06 7.90 19.38
C ALA A 9 9.29 7.01 20.37
N GLU A 10 9.38 5.69 20.20
CA GLU A 10 8.85 4.70 21.15
C GLU A 10 9.55 4.80 22.50
N ALA A 11 10.89 4.76 22.51
CA ALA A 11 11.68 4.88 23.73
C ALA A 11 11.46 6.20 24.49
N GLU A 12 11.15 7.28 23.77
CA GLU A 12 10.79 8.59 24.34
C GLU A 12 9.30 8.71 24.73
N GLY A 13 8.50 7.65 24.57
CA GLY A 13 7.07 7.66 24.91
C GLY A 13 6.21 8.58 24.03
N ARG A 14 6.71 8.95 22.84
CA ARG A 14 6.00 9.84 21.90
C ARG A 14 4.97 9.12 21.02
N ILE A 15 5.04 7.79 20.96
CA ILE A 15 4.08 6.94 20.24
C ILE A 15 2.93 6.61 21.19
N ARG A 16 1.72 7.08 20.85
CA ARG A 16 0.52 6.94 21.70
C ARG A 16 -0.44 5.83 21.25
N GLY A 17 -0.07 5.08 20.23
CA GLY A 17 -0.89 4.01 19.65
C GLY A 17 -0.10 3.20 18.64
N ASP A 18 -0.72 2.13 18.15
CA ASP A 18 -0.05 1.16 17.27
C ASP A 18 0.26 1.76 15.90
N ILE A 19 1.42 1.39 15.36
CA ILE A 19 1.87 1.78 14.02
C ILE A 19 2.16 0.52 13.22
N THR A 20 1.36 0.28 12.18
CA THR A 20 1.62 -0.76 11.19
C THR A 20 2.37 -0.17 9.99
N ILE A 21 3.48 -0.79 9.60
CA ILE A 21 4.32 -0.32 8.48
C ILE A 21 4.42 -1.42 7.44
N VAL A 22 4.03 -1.09 6.22
CA VAL A 22 4.05 -2.01 5.08
C VAL A 22 5.10 -1.52 4.08
N PRO A 23 6.40 -1.85 4.28
CA PRO A 23 7.43 -1.46 3.32
C PRO A 23 7.22 -2.22 2.02
N TRP A 24 7.52 -1.57 0.89
CA TRP A 24 7.39 -2.19 -0.43
C TRP A 24 5.99 -2.75 -0.69
N ALA A 25 4.96 -1.93 -0.38
CA ALA A 25 3.56 -2.30 -0.45
C ALA A 25 3.16 -2.97 -1.78
N ASN A 26 3.80 -2.59 -2.89
CA ASN A 26 3.63 -3.25 -4.20
C ASN A 26 4.87 -4.05 -4.62
N PRO A 27 5.05 -5.30 -4.14
CA PRO A 27 6.20 -6.12 -4.52
C PRO A 27 6.15 -6.58 -5.99
N ILE A 28 4.95 -6.65 -6.59
CA ILE A 28 4.77 -7.03 -8.01
C ILE A 28 5.34 -5.92 -8.90
N GLY A 29 4.87 -4.69 -8.72
CA GLY A 29 5.35 -3.54 -9.48
C GLY A 29 6.85 -3.31 -9.27
N ARG A 30 7.35 -3.43 -8.03
CA ARG A 30 8.79 -3.31 -7.72
C ARG A 30 9.66 -4.30 -8.50
N ALA A 31 9.15 -5.50 -8.78
CA ALA A 31 9.88 -6.53 -9.49
C ALA A 31 9.65 -6.51 -11.02
N GLN A 32 8.83 -5.59 -11.54
CA GLN A 32 8.56 -5.47 -12.98
C GLN A 32 9.61 -4.58 -13.65
N TYR A 33 10.43 -5.21 -14.50
CA TYR A 33 11.36 -4.54 -15.38
C TYR A 33 11.09 -4.96 -16.83
N HIS A 34 11.19 -4.00 -17.74
CA HIS A 34 11.05 -4.24 -19.17
C HIS A 34 12.18 -3.51 -19.90
N PHE A 35 13.04 -4.25 -20.60
CA PHE A 35 14.25 -3.72 -21.25
C PHE A 35 15.16 -2.89 -20.31
N GLY A 36 15.28 -3.30 -19.04
CA GLY A 36 16.08 -2.59 -18.03
C GLY A 36 15.35 -1.44 -17.34
N GLU A 37 14.22 -0.99 -17.89
CA GLU A 37 13.40 0.07 -17.31
C GLU A 37 12.41 -0.48 -16.29
N HIS A 38 12.29 0.19 -15.14
CA HIS A 38 11.34 -0.19 -14.11
C HIS A 38 9.91 0.19 -14.50
N GLN A 39 8.99 -0.77 -14.45
CA GLN A 39 7.58 -0.62 -14.84
C GLN A 39 6.65 -0.84 -13.65
N GLY A 40 6.80 -0.02 -12.61
CA GLY A 40 6.08 -0.20 -11.34
C GLY A 40 4.66 0.39 -11.27
N ARG A 41 4.25 1.22 -12.25
CA ARG A 41 2.99 1.99 -12.18
C ARG A 41 1.75 1.17 -12.54
N PHE A 42 1.89 0.24 -13.49
CA PHE A 42 0.80 -0.58 -14.01
C PHE A 42 1.17 -2.06 -13.97
N HIS A 43 0.19 -2.92 -13.73
CA HIS A 43 0.37 -4.37 -13.83
C HIS A 43 0.47 -4.77 -15.31
N LEU A 44 1.53 -5.48 -15.72
CA LEU A 44 1.79 -5.75 -17.14
C LEU A 44 0.68 -6.58 -17.80
N GLY A 45 0.13 -7.57 -17.10
CA GLY A 45 -0.87 -8.49 -17.66
C GLY A 45 -2.27 -7.87 -17.81
N THR A 46 -2.64 -6.91 -16.95
CA THR A 46 -4.00 -6.34 -16.93
C THR A 46 -4.03 -4.88 -17.36
N ARG A 47 -2.87 -4.22 -17.44
CA ARG A 47 -2.72 -2.77 -17.64
C ARG A 47 -3.39 -1.90 -16.57
N ASN A 48 -3.85 -2.50 -15.47
CA ASN A 48 -4.43 -1.76 -14.37
C ASN A 48 -3.34 -0.97 -13.64
N ASN A 49 -3.64 0.29 -13.32
CA ASN A 49 -2.82 1.06 -12.41
C ASN A 49 -2.92 0.45 -11.02
N PHE A 50 -1.78 0.23 -10.36
CA PHE A 50 -1.76 -0.37 -9.02
C PHE A 50 -2.42 0.53 -7.96
N ASN A 51 -2.39 1.86 -8.14
CA ASN A 51 -3.00 2.84 -7.26
C ASN A 51 -4.37 3.35 -7.77
N ARG A 52 -5.14 2.53 -8.51
CA ARG A 52 -6.52 2.85 -8.94
C ARG A 52 -7.43 1.64 -8.84
N GLY A 53 -8.73 1.87 -8.69
CA GLY A 53 -9.73 0.79 -8.66
C GLY A 53 -9.62 -0.11 -7.44
N PHE A 54 -9.34 0.47 -6.27
CA PHE A 54 -9.59 -0.21 -5.00
C PHE A 54 -11.12 -0.37 -4.82
N PRO A 55 -11.60 -1.47 -4.22
CA PRO A 55 -13.02 -1.62 -3.91
C PRO A 55 -13.46 -0.52 -2.95
N LEU A 56 -14.64 0.03 -3.21
CA LEU A 56 -15.32 0.91 -2.27
C LEU A 56 -16.16 0.04 -1.32
N LEU A 57 -15.83 0.07 -0.03
CA LEU A 57 -16.61 -0.62 0.99
C LEU A 57 -17.67 0.33 1.56
N ALA A 58 -18.86 -0.19 1.87
CA ALA A 58 -19.92 0.58 2.51
C ALA A 58 -19.59 0.96 3.97
N ALA A 59 -18.71 0.19 4.60
CA ALA A 59 -18.18 0.41 5.94
C ALA A 59 -16.75 -0.16 6.03
N PRO A 60 -15.93 0.24 7.00
CA PRO A 60 -14.60 -0.34 7.21
C PRO A 60 -14.70 -1.74 7.86
N ASP A 61 -15.27 -2.69 7.12
CA ASP A 61 -15.51 -4.06 7.55
C ASP A 61 -14.84 -5.06 6.59
N ALA A 62 -14.01 -5.95 7.16
CA ALA A 62 -13.31 -6.97 6.42
C ALA A 62 -14.25 -8.02 5.80
N SER A 63 -15.45 -8.18 6.36
CA SER A 63 -16.48 -9.08 5.82
C SER A 63 -17.00 -8.62 4.44
N LEU A 64 -16.89 -7.33 4.13
CA LEU A 64 -17.33 -6.72 2.88
C LEU A 64 -16.30 -6.82 1.74
N LEU A 65 -15.13 -7.38 2.02
CA LEU A 65 -14.08 -7.50 1.02
C LEU A 65 -14.47 -8.53 -0.05
N PRO A 66 -14.25 -8.22 -1.34
CA PRO A 66 -14.56 -9.16 -2.40
C PRO A 66 -13.66 -10.40 -2.34
N ASP A 67 -14.21 -11.56 -2.71
CA ASP A 67 -13.40 -12.77 -2.87
C ASP A 67 -12.49 -12.64 -4.10
N THR A 68 -11.18 -12.70 -3.85
CA THR A 68 -10.16 -12.65 -4.91
C THR A 68 -9.36 -13.94 -5.06
N ARG A 69 -9.88 -15.10 -4.61
CA ARG A 69 -9.22 -16.41 -4.83
C ARG A 69 -8.91 -16.67 -6.32
N LEU A 70 -9.80 -16.22 -7.20
CA LEU A 70 -9.64 -16.28 -8.67
C LEU A 70 -9.26 -14.93 -9.29
N GLY A 71 -9.00 -13.91 -8.47
CA GLY A 71 -8.62 -12.58 -8.93
C GLY A 71 -7.18 -12.53 -9.44
N THR A 72 -6.86 -11.54 -10.26
CA THR A 72 -5.51 -11.29 -10.77
C THR A 72 -4.55 -10.88 -9.64
N PRO A 73 -3.22 -10.98 -9.82
CA PRO A 73 -2.26 -10.57 -8.78
C PRO A 73 -2.45 -9.13 -8.30
N ASP A 74 -2.76 -8.18 -9.20
CA ASP A 74 -3.04 -6.79 -8.83
C ASP A 74 -4.34 -6.63 -8.02
N GLN A 75 -5.38 -7.43 -8.31
CA GLN A 75 -6.60 -7.44 -7.50
C GLN A 75 -6.33 -7.97 -6.09
N ARG A 76 -5.65 -9.12 -5.97
CA ARG A 76 -5.30 -9.69 -4.66
C ARG A 76 -4.42 -8.75 -3.84
N LEU A 77 -3.50 -8.04 -4.48
CA LEU A 77 -2.68 -7.03 -3.84
C LEU A 77 -3.53 -5.90 -3.25
N LYS A 78 -4.44 -5.32 -4.05
CA LYS A 78 -5.33 -4.23 -3.59
C LYS A 78 -6.17 -4.65 -2.40
N ILE A 79 -6.74 -5.86 -2.43
CA ILE A 79 -7.50 -6.40 -1.30
C ILE A 79 -6.62 -6.59 -0.08
N ARG A 80 -5.39 -7.12 -0.24
CA ARG A 80 -4.49 -7.30 0.88
C ARG A 80 -4.10 -5.97 1.54
N LEU A 81 -3.86 -4.92 0.77
CA LEU A 81 -3.56 -3.59 1.30
C LEU A 81 -4.78 -2.98 2.00
N LEU A 82 -5.98 -3.16 1.45
CA LEU A 82 -7.21 -2.73 2.09
C LEU A 82 -7.45 -3.49 3.41
N GLN A 83 -7.23 -4.81 3.44
CA GLN A 83 -7.28 -5.61 4.68
C GLN A 83 -6.35 -5.09 5.76
N LEU A 84 -5.13 -4.71 5.40
CA LEU A 84 -4.14 -4.18 6.35
C LEU A 84 -4.51 -2.77 6.85
N SER A 85 -5.26 -1.99 6.08
CA SER A 85 -5.68 -0.65 6.47
C SER A 85 -6.92 -0.65 7.38
N LEU A 86 -7.78 -1.67 7.26
CA LEU A 86 -8.95 -1.82 8.13
C LEU A 86 -8.56 -1.87 9.61
N GLY A 87 -9.37 -1.22 10.45
CA GLY A 87 -9.12 -1.10 11.89
C GLY A 87 -8.18 0.05 12.29
N HIS A 88 -7.54 0.74 11.34
CA HIS A 88 -6.72 1.91 11.62
C HIS A 88 -7.53 3.20 11.52
N ASN A 89 -7.30 4.15 12.42
CA ASN A 89 -7.95 5.46 12.39
C ASN A 89 -7.36 6.39 11.32
N ILE A 90 -6.08 6.19 10.99
CA ILE A 90 -5.32 6.98 10.03
C ILE A 90 -4.59 6.00 9.11
N VAL A 91 -4.68 6.24 7.81
CA VAL A 91 -3.98 5.48 6.77
C VAL A 91 -3.19 6.48 5.94
N LEU A 92 -1.88 6.27 5.86
CA LEU A 92 -0.97 7.09 5.06
C LEU A 92 -0.42 6.24 3.92
N ASP A 93 -0.62 6.69 2.69
CA ASP A 93 -0.10 6.05 1.49
C ASP A 93 1.03 6.93 0.91
N LEU A 94 2.26 6.43 0.99
CA LEU A 94 3.46 7.19 0.64
C LEU A 94 3.82 6.94 -0.82
N HIS A 95 3.81 8.02 -1.61
CA HIS A 95 4.24 8.01 -3.01
C HIS A 95 5.45 8.91 -3.17
N CYS A 96 6.35 8.54 -4.07
CA CYS A 96 7.34 9.47 -4.62
C CYS A 96 6.77 9.99 -5.94
N ASP A 97 6.92 11.29 -6.19
CA ASP A 97 6.73 11.87 -7.51
C ASP A 97 8.09 12.22 -8.12
N ASP A 98 8.12 12.28 -9.46
CA ASP A 98 9.25 12.85 -10.21
C ASP A 98 8.97 14.34 -10.55
N GLU A 99 7.73 14.84 -10.37
CA GLU A 99 7.29 16.20 -10.76
C GLU A 99 6.12 16.76 -9.90
N GLY A 100 5.92 16.30 -8.66
CA GLY A 100 4.83 16.83 -7.83
C GLY A 100 5.31 17.97 -6.95
N LEU A 101 4.61 19.12 -7.02
CA LEU A 101 4.73 20.11 -5.96
C LEU A 101 4.22 19.45 -4.66
N PRO A 102 4.97 19.54 -3.54
CA PRO A 102 4.47 19.06 -2.26
C PRO A 102 3.20 19.84 -1.93
N TYR A 103 2.05 19.16 -2.00
CA TYR A 103 0.79 19.73 -1.54
C TYR A 103 0.84 19.79 -0.01
N LEU A 104 0.95 21.01 0.52
CA LEU A 104 0.68 21.36 1.92
C LEU A 104 -0.80 21.67 2.09
#